data_AF-A0A1M6S1N0-F1
#
_entry.id   AF-A0A1M6S1N0-F1
#
_cell.length_a   1.000
_cell.length_b   1.000
_cell.length_c   1.000
_cell.angle_alpha   90.00
_cell.angle_beta   90.00
_cell.angle_gamma   90.00
#
_symmetry.space_group_name_H-M   'P 1'
#
loop_
_entity.id
_entity.type
_entity.pdbx_description
1 polymer ?
#
loop_
_entity_poly.entity_id
_entity_poly.type
_entity_poly.pdbx_seq_one_letter_code
_entity_poly.pdbx_strand_id
1 'polypeptide(L)'
;MQGDSRCKQCKIVADRIFIRERARFDQAEIVARNISIKENVSLNGIYFAQDTIEINVNNIQEKKNVFILQGHKTSDVDYIGKLSIQKLKAKDAAVLFLGDNWDETLRGIPVEISENTDITGTLVANGIVDFRGKLKGSMTVSNLSFYEGETLWRGFMRGGQIKGDTSVHVMLPDNIFFGGEPSYE
;
A
#
# COMPACT_ATOMS: atom_id res chain seq x y z
N MET A 1 -7.32 -14.51 14.43
CA MET A 1 -6.44 -14.20 15.58
C MET A 1 -7.03 -13.03 16.33
N GLN A 2 -7.26 -13.19 17.63
CA GLN A 2 -8.02 -12.25 18.46
C GLN A 2 -7.51 -12.26 19.90
N GLY A 3 -7.98 -11.32 20.71
CA GLY A 3 -7.57 -11.18 22.11
C GLY A 3 -6.09 -10.84 22.24
N ASP A 4 -5.44 -11.47 23.20
CA ASP A 4 -4.02 -11.29 23.52
C ASP A 4 -3.09 -12.23 22.74
N SER A 5 -3.53 -12.68 21.55
CA SER A 5 -2.71 -13.57 20.72
C SER A 5 -1.37 -12.91 20.38
N ARG A 6 -0.27 -13.66 20.55
CA ARG A 6 1.08 -13.21 20.23
C ARG A 6 1.70 -14.12 19.19
N CYS A 7 2.35 -13.52 18.21
CA CYS A 7 3.01 -14.20 17.12
C CYS A 7 4.41 -13.61 16.99
N LYS A 8 5.44 -14.40 17.23
CA LYS A 8 6.84 -13.98 17.08
C LYS A 8 7.53 -14.89 16.08
N GLN A 9 8.15 -14.32 15.05
CA GLN A 9 8.87 -15.04 13.99
C GLN A 9 8.02 -16.16 13.38
N CYS A 10 6.75 -15.85 13.15
CA CYS A 10 5.76 -16.83 12.73
C CYS A 10 5.44 -16.68 11.25
N LYS A 11 5.15 -17.82 10.60
CA LYS A 11 4.60 -17.87 9.25
C LYS A 11 3.18 -18.42 9.31
N ILE A 12 2.22 -17.69 8.78
CA ILE A 12 0.82 -18.10 8.75
C ILE A 12 0.34 -18.06 7.30
N VAL A 13 -0.14 -19.21 6.81
CA VAL A 13 -0.72 -19.35 5.49
C VAL A 13 -2.16 -19.83 5.65
N ALA A 14 -3.13 -19.06 5.15
CA ALA A 14 -4.56 -19.42 5.23
C ALA A 14 -5.36 -18.77 4.11
N ASP A 15 -6.58 -19.25 3.82
CA ASP A 15 -7.46 -18.56 2.87
C ASP A 15 -7.86 -17.17 3.38
N ARG A 16 -8.27 -17.06 4.66
CA ARG A 16 -8.70 -15.79 5.26
C ARG A 16 -8.07 -15.60 6.62
N ILE A 17 -7.59 -14.39 6.88
CA ILE A 17 -6.98 -14.02 8.15
C ILE A 17 -7.65 -12.76 8.69
N PHE A 18 -8.18 -12.88 9.90
CA PHE A 18 -8.72 -11.77 10.68
C PHE A 18 -7.80 -11.53 11.86
N ILE A 19 -7.28 -10.32 12.00
CA ILE A 19 -6.42 -9.88 13.10
C ILE A 19 -7.13 -8.73 13.81
N ARG A 20 -7.47 -8.92 15.08
CA ARG A 20 -8.24 -7.93 15.85
C ARG A 20 -7.82 -7.83 17.31
N GLU A 21 -8.46 -6.92 18.04
CA GLU A 21 -8.29 -6.70 19.47
C GLU A 21 -6.85 -6.34 19.84
N ARG A 22 -6.21 -7.07 20.77
CA ARG A 22 -4.87 -6.76 21.33
C ARG A 22 -3.78 -7.65 20.74
N ALA A 23 -4.02 -8.22 19.55
CA ALA A 23 -3.10 -9.15 18.94
C ALA A 23 -1.76 -8.47 18.60
N ARG A 24 -0.66 -9.18 18.84
CA ARG A 24 0.70 -8.66 18.65
C ARG A 24 1.53 -9.57 17.75
N PHE A 25 2.09 -8.98 16.69
CA PHE A 25 2.94 -9.63 15.71
C PHE A 25 4.33 -9.01 15.75
N ASP A 26 5.34 -9.86 15.78
CA ASP A 26 6.75 -9.47 15.76
C ASP A 26 7.48 -10.35 14.75
N GLN A 27 7.97 -9.75 13.66
CA GLN A 27 8.57 -10.45 12.52
C GLN A 27 7.66 -11.54 11.94
N ALA A 28 6.37 -11.23 11.73
CA ALA A 28 5.43 -12.17 11.14
C ALA A 28 5.50 -12.19 9.62
N GLU A 29 5.25 -13.36 9.02
CA GLU A 29 5.02 -13.54 7.59
C GLU A 29 3.62 -14.11 7.41
N ILE A 30 2.69 -13.25 7.00
CA ILE A 30 1.28 -13.58 6.85
C ILE A 30 0.96 -13.64 5.36
N VAL A 31 0.49 -14.80 4.89
CA VAL A 31 0.11 -15.03 3.49
C VAL A 31 -1.33 -15.50 3.47
N ALA A 32 -2.22 -14.77 2.79
CA ALA A 32 -3.60 -15.19 2.64
C ALA A 32 -4.24 -14.75 1.33
N ARG A 33 -5.45 -15.23 1.05
CA ARG A 33 -6.27 -14.63 0.00
C ARG A 33 -6.86 -13.31 0.49
N ASN A 34 -7.38 -13.30 1.72
CA ASN A 34 -7.99 -12.12 2.34
C ASN A 34 -7.40 -11.84 3.72
N ILE A 35 -6.96 -10.60 3.96
CA ILE A 35 -6.44 -10.14 5.25
C ILE A 35 -7.29 -8.96 5.74
N SER A 36 -7.82 -9.06 6.96
CA SER A 36 -8.53 -7.97 7.61
C SER A 36 -7.91 -7.70 8.99
N ILE A 37 -7.44 -6.48 9.19
CA ILE A 37 -6.70 -6.05 10.37
C ILE A 37 -7.42 -4.87 11.02
N LYS A 38 -7.91 -5.05 12.24
CA LYS A 38 -8.80 -4.09 12.91
C LYS A 38 -8.39 -3.82 14.36
N GLU A 39 -8.84 -2.69 14.89
CA GLU A 39 -8.79 -2.34 16.32
C GLU A 39 -7.37 -2.10 16.88
N ASN A 40 -7.02 -2.65 18.04
CA ASN A 40 -5.87 -2.26 18.86
C ASN A 40 -4.67 -3.22 18.68
N VAL A 41 -4.37 -3.57 17.42
CA VAL A 41 -3.32 -4.54 17.10
C VAL A 41 -1.95 -3.88 16.99
N SER A 42 -0.90 -4.64 17.27
CA SER A 42 0.49 -4.25 17.05
C SER A 42 1.12 -5.17 16.01
N LEU A 43 1.58 -4.57 14.93
CA LEU A 43 2.00 -5.24 13.71
C LEU A 43 3.50 -5.02 13.49
N ASN A 44 4.18 -6.09 13.10
CA ASN A 44 5.51 -6.04 12.51
C ASN A 44 5.72 -7.26 11.63
N GLY A 45 6.13 -7.02 10.38
CA GLY A 45 6.37 -8.09 9.42
C GLY A 45 5.80 -7.82 8.04
N ILE A 46 5.54 -8.90 7.31
CA ILE A 46 5.06 -8.92 5.93
C ILE A 46 3.64 -9.51 5.91
N TYR A 47 2.72 -8.81 5.26
CA TYR A 47 1.33 -9.20 5.08
C TYR A 47 1.04 -9.22 3.58
N PHE A 48 1.07 -10.41 3.00
CA PHE A 48 0.79 -10.64 1.60
C PHE A 48 -0.63 -11.16 1.45
N ALA A 49 -1.45 -10.47 0.66
CA ALA A 49 -2.76 -10.93 0.26
C ALA A 49 -2.87 -11.07 -1.26
N GLN A 50 -3.65 -12.05 -1.71
CA GLN A 50 -4.00 -12.19 -3.12
C GLN A 50 -5.13 -11.23 -3.51
N ASP A 51 -6.22 -11.16 -2.73
CA ASP A 51 -7.47 -10.53 -3.18
C ASP A 51 -7.79 -9.26 -2.41
N THR A 52 -7.63 -9.26 -1.08
CA THR A 52 -8.03 -8.10 -0.27
C THR A 52 -7.14 -7.91 0.95
N ILE A 53 -6.79 -6.65 1.21
CA ILE A 53 -6.24 -6.17 2.48
C ILE A 53 -7.13 -5.05 3.00
N GLU A 54 -7.67 -5.23 4.21
CA GLU A 54 -8.36 -4.17 4.95
C GLU A 54 -7.58 -3.81 6.21
N ILE A 55 -7.30 -2.52 6.42
CA ILE A 55 -6.58 -2.02 7.59
C ILE A 55 -7.38 -0.90 8.25
N ASN A 56 -7.77 -1.13 9.49
CA ASN A 56 -8.43 -0.14 10.35
C ASN A 56 -7.92 -0.28 11.80
N VAL A 57 -6.71 0.25 12.03
CA VAL A 57 -5.97 0.04 13.27
C VAL A 57 -5.86 1.34 14.07
N ASN A 58 -6.12 1.25 15.37
CA ASN A 58 -6.08 2.38 16.29
C ASN A 58 -4.67 2.67 16.80
N ASN A 59 -3.86 1.64 16.99
CA ASN A 59 -2.52 1.76 17.54
C ASN A 59 -1.55 2.31 16.50
N ILE A 60 -0.58 3.08 16.99
CA ILE A 60 0.57 3.50 16.20
C ILE A 60 1.49 2.29 16.00
N GLN A 61 1.87 2.05 14.75
CA GLN A 61 2.77 0.99 14.35
C GLN A 61 4.21 1.52 14.35
N GLU A 62 4.93 1.19 15.40
CA GLU A 62 6.30 1.67 15.67
C GLU A 62 7.37 0.94 14.86
N LYS A 63 7.07 -0.28 14.40
CA LYS A 63 8.03 -1.12 13.67
C LYS A 63 7.65 -1.19 12.20
N LYS A 64 8.59 -1.72 11.39
CA LYS A 64 8.40 -1.95 9.95
C LYS A 64 7.18 -2.83 9.66
N ASN A 65 6.35 -2.40 8.73
CA ASN A 65 5.21 -3.15 8.21
C ASN A 65 5.21 -3.15 6.68
N VAL A 66 5.09 -4.33 6.07
CA VAL A 66 5.01 -4.45 4.61
C VAL A 66 3.67 -5.06 4.26
N PHE A 67 2.84 -4.32 3.55
CA PHE A 67 1.53 -4.76 3.07
C PHE A 67 1.60 -4.93 1.55
N ILE A 68 1.38 -6.14 1.07
CA ILE A 68 1.49 -6.48 -0.35
C ILE A 68 0.16 -7.07 -0.79
N LEU A 69 -0.51 -6.41 -1.73
CA LEU A 69 -1.67 -6.95 -2.42
C LEU A 69 -1.28 -7.28 -3.86
N GLN A 70 -1.49 -8.53 -4.26
CA GLN A 70 -1.27 -8.95 -5.65
C GLN A 70 -2.39 -8.41 -6.55
N GLY A 71 -3.64 -8.77 -6.21
CA GLY A 71 -4.79 -8.68 -7.11
C GLY A 71 -4.62 -9.56 -8.35
N HIS A 72 -5.71 -9.87 -9.05
CA HIS A 72 -5.68 -10.63 -10.29
C HIS A 72 -6.93 -10.37 -11.13
N LYS A 73 -6.74 -10.43 -12.45
CA LYS A 73 -7.83 -10.43 -13.43
C LYS A 73 -8.59 -11.76 -13.37
N THR A 74 -9.92 -11.71 -13.35
CA THR A 74 -10.80 -12.91 -13.31
C THR A 74 -11.62 -13.09 -14.58
N SER A 75 -11.87 -12.02 -15.31
CA SER A 75 -12.47 -12.02 -16.64
C SER A 75 -11.92 -10.84 -17.44
N ASP A 76 -12.35 -10.68 -18.69
CA ASP A 76 -11.94 -9.53 -19.51
C ASP A 76 -12.30 -8.18 -18.89
N VAL A 77 -13.34 -8.14 -18.05
CA VAL A 77 -13.89 -6.92 -17.43
C VAL A 77 -13.84 -6.92 -15.91
N ASP A 78 -13.55 -8.06 -15.27
CA ASP A 78 -13.57 -8.22 -13.82
C ASP A 78 -12.17 -8.38 -13.23
N TYR A 79 -11.92 -7.61 -12.19
CA TYR A 79 -10.66 -7.62 -11.44
C TYR A 79 -10.93 -7.81 -9.96
N ILE A 80 -10.20 -8.73 -9.33
CA ILE A 80 -10.23 -8.93 -7.89
C ILE A 80 -8.93 -8.36 -7.33
N GLY A 81 -9.06 -7.34 -6.47
CA GLY A 81 -7.91 -6.74 -5.80
C GLY A 81 -8.34 -5.46 -5.11
N LYS A 82 -8.49 -5.50 -3.79
CA LYS A 82 -8.84 -4.32 -3.00
C LYS A 82 -7.93 -4.15 -1.79
N LEU A 83 -7.19 -3.04 -1.76
CA LEU A 83 -6.41 -2.57 -0.63
C LEU A 83 -7.14 -1.36 -0.04
N SER A 84 -7.67 -1.50 1.17
CA SER A 84 -8.39 -0.43 1.86
C SER A 84 -7.73 -0.12 3.21
N ILE A 85 -7.14 1.07 3.33
CA ILE A 85 -6.59 1.60 4.58
C ILE A 85 -7.53 2.69 5.10
N GLN A 86 -8.42 2.30 6.01
CA GLN A 86 -9.33 3.22 6.67
C GLN A 86 -8.68 3.96 7.82
N LYS A 87 -7.71 3.34 8.49
CA LYS A 87 -6.96 3.98 9.58
C LYS A 87 -5.64 3.24 9.79
N LEU A 88 -4.54 3.97 9.70
CA LEU A 88 -3.21 3.44 9.96
C LEU A 88 -2.27 4.60 10.30
N LYS A 89 -1.59 4.52 11.44
CA LYS A 89 -0.45 5.39 11.77
C LYS A 89 0.78 4.53 11.83
N ALA A 90 1.70 4.65 10.87
CA ALA A 90 2.88 3.80 10.78
C ALA A 90 4.16 4.62 10.59
N LYS A 91 5.18 4.35 11.39
CA LYS A 91 6.48 5.04 11.31
C LYS A 91 7.43 4.47 10.26
N ASP A 92 7.19 3.24 9.85
CA ASP A 92 7.89 2.58 8.75
C ASP A 92 6.91 1.58 8.13
N ALA A 93 6.32 1.95 6.99
CA ALA A 93 5.50 1.03 6.23
C ALA A 93 5.76 1.10 4.73
N ALA A 94 5.71 -0.07 4.10
CA ALA A 94 5.67 -0.21 2.66
C ALA A 94 4.30 -0.78 2.28
N VAL A 95 3.56 -0.06 1.42
CA VAL A 95 2.27 -0.48 0.88
C VAL A 95 2.47 -0.73 -0.61
N LEU A 96 2.22 -1.96 -1.04
CA LEU A 96 2.45 -2.40 -2.41
C LEU A 96 1.14 -2.98 -2.96
N PHE A 97 0.69 -2.43 -4.08
CA PHE A 97 -0.34 -3.04 -4.92
C PHE A 97 0.28 -3.39 -6.27
N LEU A 98 0.42 -4.69 -6.55
CA LEU A 98 1.14 -5.18 -7.72
C LEU A 98 0.30 -5.11 -9.00
N GLY A 99 -1.02 -5.32 -8.89
CA GLY A 99 -1.91 -5.10 -10.02
C GLY A 99 -1.76 -6.14 -11.12
N ASP A 100 -1.78 -7.46 -10.82
CA ASP A 100 -1.47 -8.49 -11.82
C ASP A 100 -2.45 -8.47 -13.00
N ASN A 101 -1.95 -8.07 -14.18
CA ASN A 101 -2.73 -7.79 -15.39
C ASN A 101 -3.82 -6.73 -15.19
N TRP A 102 -3.57 -5.73 -14.34
CA TRP A 102 -4.44 -4.57 -14.19
C TRP A 102 -4.34 -3.67 -15.43
N ASP A 103 -5.50 -3.19 -15.88
CA ASP A 103 -5.63 -2.18 -16.94
C ASP A 103 -6.72 -1.14 -16.56
N GLU A 104 -6.66 0.04 -17.19
CA GLU A 104 -7.55 1.17 -16.87
C GLU A 104 -9.01 1.00 -17.31
N THR A 105 -9.34 -0.07 -18.04
CA THR A 105 -10.71 -0.39 -18.44
C THR A 105 -11.48 -1.12 -17.32
N LEU A 106 -10.74 -1.72 -16.38
CA LEU A 106 -11.29 -2.42 -15.24
C LEU A 106 -11.92 -1.43 -14.26
N ARG A 107 -13.13 -1.73 -13.81
CA ARG A 107 -13.91 -0.83 -12.95
C ARG A 107 -13.45 -0.90 -11.50
N GLY A 108 -13.49 0.24 -10.82
CA GLY A 108 -13.32 0.36 -9.36
C GLY A 108 -12.01 1.01 -8.95
N ILE A 109 -11.89 1.27 -7.64
CA ILE A 109 -10.67 1.77 -7.00
C ILE A 109 -10.01 0.59 -6.27
N PRO A 110 -8.93 -0.01 -6.81
CA PRO A 110 -8.23 -1.10 -6.14
C PRO A 110 -7.48 -0.65 -4.90
N VAL A 111 -7.10 0.63 -4.77
CA VAL A 111 -6.39 1.14 -3.60
C VAL A 111 -7.09 2.37 -3.02
N GLU A 112 -7.61 2.25 -1.81
CA GLU A 112 -8.30 3.32 -1.08
C GLU A 112 -7.55 3.61 0.23
N ILE A 113 -7.10 4.84 0.41
CA ILE A 113 -6.41 5.29 1.62
C ILE A 113 -7.12 6.53 2.17
N SER A 114 -7.71 6.39 3.36
CA SER A 114 -8.51 7.44 3.97
C SER A 114 -7.67 8.55 4.62
N GLU A 115 -8.32 9.65 4.97
CA GLU A 115 -7.78 10.80 5.71
C GLU A 115 -7.20 10.46 7.09
N ASN A 116 -7.63 9.35 7.71
CA ASN A 116 -7.15 8.90 9.02
C ASN A 116 -5.85 8.09 8.94
N THR A 117 -5.16 8.18 7.81
CA THR A 117 -3.91 7.48 7.52
C THR A 117 -2.72 8.43 7.59
N ASP A 118 -1.68 8.03 8.30
CA ASP A 118 -0.39 8.73 8.42
C ASP A 118 0.73 7.70 8.32
N ILE A 119 1.36 7.63 7.15
CA ILE A 119 2.39 6.64 6.82
C ILE A 119 3.71 7.36 6.61
N THR A 120 4.74 6.91 7.32
CA THR A 120 6.13 7.17 6.93
C THR A 120 6.66 5.94 6.20
N GLY A 121 7.16 6.10 4.98
CA GLY A 121 7.70 5.02 4.16
C GLY A 121 7.32 5.14 2.68
N THR A 122 6.88 4.04 2.08
CA THR A 122 6.71 3.93 0.63
C THR A 122 5.32 3.42 0.24
N LEU A 123 4.72 4.04 -0.77
CA LEU A 123 3.53 3.53 -1.46
C LEU A 123 3.87 3.26 -2.93
N VAL A 124 3.72 2.02 -3.36
CA VAL A 124 3.78 1.62 -4.78
C VAL A 124 2.46 1.00 -5.16
N ALA A 125 1.79 1.52 -6.18
CA ALA A 125 0.53 0.94 -6.63
C ALA A 125 0.38 0.99 -8.15
N ASN A 126 0.20 -0.18 -8.75
CA ASN A 126 -0.16 -0.32 -10.15
C ASN A 126 -1.68 -0.37 -10.32
N GLY A 127 -2.32 0.79 -10.36
CA GLY A 127 -3.77 0.91 -10.53
C GLY A 127 -4.31 2.29 -10.17
N ILE A 128 -5.63 2.39 -10.07
CA ILE A 128 -6.30 3.59 -9.54
C ILE A 128 -6.13 3.64 -8.01
N VAL A 129 -5.68 4.80 -7.51
CA VAL A 129 -5.47 5.08 -6.10
C VAL A 129 -6.30 6.28 -5.67
N ASP A 130 -7.22 6.09 -4.72
CA ASP A 130 -7.88 7.17 -3.99
C ASP A 130 -7.11 7.43 -2.70
N PHE A 131 -6.25 8.45 -2.73
CA PHE A 131 -5.40 8.81 -1.60
C PHE A 131 -5.87 10.11 -0.93
N ARG A 132 -6.27 10.01 0.33
CA ARG A 132 -6.74 11.13 1.17
C ARG A 132 -5.92 11.31 2.45
N GLY A 133 -5.00 10.40 2.73
CA GLY A 133 -4.17 10.40 3.95
C GLY A 133 -2.91 11.26 3.85
N LYS A 134 -1.98 11.01 4.77
CA LYS A 134 -0.64 11.61 4.79
C LYS A 134 0.41 10.55 4.50
N LEU A 135 1.32 10.84 3.59
CA LEU A 135 2.50 10.04 3.32
C LEU A 135 3.75 10.92 3.48
N LYS A 136 4.68 10.49 4.33
CA LYS A 136 6.03 11.02 4.42
C LYS A 136 7.00 10.00 3.82
N GLY A 137 7.56 10.28 2.65
CA GLY A 137 8.48 9.37 1.96
C GLY A 137 8.23 9.34 0.45
N SER A 138 8.19 8.15 -0.15
CA SER A 138 8.10 7.98 -1.61
C SER A 138 6.77 7.39 -2.07
N MET A 139 6.25 7.91 -3.18
CA MET A 139 5.03 7.41 -3.83
C MET A 139 5.30 7.16 -5.32
N THR A 140 4.91 5.99 -5.80
CA THR A 140 4.90 5.64 -7.23
C THR A 140 3.57 4.98 -7.56
N VAL A 141 2.72 5.69 -8.28
CA VAL A 141 1.35 5.23 -8.58
C VAL A 141 1.00 5.47 -10.03
N SER A 142 0.29 4.52 -10.66
CA SER A 142 -0.11 4.63 -12.07
C SER A 142 -1.16 5.72 -12.28
N ASN A 143 -2.15 5.82 -11.40
CA ASN A 143 -3.22 6.80 -11.52
C ASN A 143 -3.80 7.20 -10.16
N LEU A 144 -3.85 8.51 -9.88
CA LEU A 144 -4.57 9.07 -8.74
C LEU A 144 -5.98 9.45 -9.20
N SER A 145 -7.01 8.79 -8.68
CA SER A 145 -8.39 9.15 -9.00
C SER A 145 -9.32 8.86 -7.82
N PHE A 146 -10.43 9.60 -7.74
CA PHE A 146 -11.47 9.36 -6.75
C PHE A 146 -12.86 9.52 -7.35
N TYR A 147 -13.85 8.86 -6.75
CA TYR A 147 -15.26 9.05 -7.11
C TYR A 147 -15.92 10.13 -6.23
N GLU A 148 -16.76 10.94 -6.86
CA GLU A 148 -17.71 11.83 -6.18
C GLU A 148 -19.09 11.64 -6.81
N GLY A 149 -19.97 10.95 -6.08
CA GLY A 149 -21.17 10.38 -6.68
C GLY A 149 -20.81 9.35 -7.74
N GLU A 150 -21.34 9.52 -8.96
CA GLU A 150 -21.05 8.66 -10.11
C GLU A 150 -19.85 9.17 -10.96
N THR A 151 -19.32 10.35 -10.65
CA THR A 151 -18.24 10.98 -11.42
C THR A 151 -16.87 10.51 -10.94
N LEU A 152 -16.04 10.04 -11.87
CA LEU A 152 -14.63 9.72 -11.62
C LEU A 152 -13.73 10.92 -11.94
N TRP A 153 -13.08 11.46 -10.91
CA TRP A 153 -12.08 12.53 -11.04
C TRP A 153 -10.70 11.93 -11.28
N ARG A 154 -10.25 11.90 -12.54
CA ARG A 154 -8.95 11.33 -12.94
C ARG A 154 -7.79 12.30 -12.82
N GLY A 155 -6.66 11.84 -12.29
CA GLY A 155 -5.44 12.63 -12.13
C GLY A 155 -5.43 13.60 -10.94
N PHE A 156 -6.43 13.52 -10.06
CA PHE A 156 -6.59 14.44 -8.93
C PHE A 156 -6.47 13.70 -7.58
N MET A 157 -5.87 14.37 -6.60
CA MET A 157 -5.91 13.95 -5.20
C MET A 157 -6.95 14.76 -4.43
N ARG A 158 -7.67 14.10 -3.52
CA ARG A 158 -8.66 14.75 -2.65
C ARG A 158 -8.11 14.89 -1.23
N GLY A 159 -7.55 16.05 -0.90
CA GLY A 159 -7.11 16.38 0.46
C GLY A 159 -5.88 15.61 0.98
N GLY A 160 -5.37 14.64 0.22
CA GLY A 160 -4.14 13.91 0.54
C GLY A 160 -2.90 14.80 0.58
N GLN A 161 -1.96 14.46 1.45
CA GLN A 161 -0.70 15.18 1.61
C GLN A 161 0.48 14.23 1.40
N ILE A 162 1.36 14.57 0.46
CA ILE A 162 2.61 13.84 0.22
C ILE A 162 3.76 14.78 0.56
N LYS A 163 4.56 14.41 1.55
CA LYS A 163 5.80 15.10 1.88
C LYS A 163 6.96 14.19 1.51
N GLY A 164 7.75 14.60 0.52
CA GLY A 164 9.01 13.92 0.23
C GLY A 164 9.90 13.93 1.47
N ASP A 165 10.67 12.86 1.66
CA ASP A 165 11.74 12.92 2.65
C ASP A 165 12.81 13.89 2.14
N THR A 166 13.01 15.00 2.86
CA THR A 166 14.04 15.99 2.54
C THR A 166 15.43 15.53 2.98
N SER A 167 15.60 14.28 3.44
CA SER A 167 16.89 13.60 3.43
C SER A 167 17.30 13.32 1.98
N VAL A 168 17.64 14.38 1.26
CA VAL A 168 18.19 14.31 -0.08
C VAL A 168 19.54 13.59 0.03
N HIS A 169 19.55 12.29 -0.23
CA HIS A 169 20.72 11.66 -0.83
C HIS A 169 20.60 11.92 -2.32
N VAL A 170 21.24 12.98 -2.81
CA VAL A 170 21.55 13.10 -4.23
C VAL A 170 22.48 11.93 -4.53
N MET A 171 21.96 10.85 -5.07
CA MET A 171 22.80 9.93 -5.83
C MET A 171 23.15 10.66 -7.12
N LEU A 172 24.31 11.32 -7.11
CA LEU A 172 24.96 11.72 -8.35
C LEU A 172 25.26 10.42 -9.12
N PRO A 173 24.80 10.25 -10.37
CA PRO A 173 25.28 9.15 -11.20
C PRO A 173 26.79 9.30 -11.37
N ASP A 174 27.55 8.24 -11.11
CA ASP A 174 29.01 8.22 -11.24
C ASP A 174 29.51 8.49 -12.67
N ASN A 175 28.63 8.52 -13.67
CA ASN A 175 29.00 8.93 -15.02
C ASN A 175 27.97 9.92 -15.59
N ILE A 176 28.31 11.19 -15.50
CA ILE A 176 27.77 12.25 -16.35
C ILE A 176 28.70 12.35 -17.57
N PHE A 177 28.26 11.90 -18.74
CA PHE A 177 28.91 12.27 -20.01
C PHE A 177 28.24 13.53 -20.55
N PHE A 178 28.94 14.67 -20.46
CA PHE A 178 28.67 15.83 -21.30
C PHE A 178 29.81 15.97 -22.31
N GLY A 179 29.46 16.01 -23.60
CA GLY A 179 30.37 16.38 -24.68
C GLY A 179 30.83 15.20 -25.55
N GLY A 180 30.01 14.84 -26.53
CA GLY A 180 30.50 14.32 -27.80
C GLY A 180 30.22 15.40 -28.85
N GLU A 181 31.23 15.81 -29.61
CA GLU A 181 31.03 16.71 -30.75
C GLU A 181 30.09 16.07 -31.79
N PRO A 182 29.25 16.86 -32.48
CA PRO A 182 28.49 16.34 -33.61
C PRO A 182 29.46 16.04 -34.76
N SER A 183 29.84 14.77 -34.93
CA SER A 183 30.48 14.31 -36.17
C SER A 183 29.39 13.96 -37.19
N TYR A 184 29.40 14.66 -38.32
CA TYR A 184 28.68 14.25 -39.52
C TYR A 184 29.44 13.10 -40.18
N GLU A 185 28.82 11.91 -40.23
CA GLU A 185 28.88 10.98 -41.36
C GLU A 185 27.50 10.35 -41.55
#